data_AF-A0A1E3IBS6-F1
#
_entry.id   AF-A0A1E3IBS6-F1
#
_cell.length_a   1.000
_cell.length_b   1.000
_cell.length_c   1.000
_cell.angle_alpha   90.00
_cell.angle_beta   90.00
_cell.angle_gamma   90.00
#
_symmetry.space_group_name_H-M   'P 1'
#
loop_
_entity.id
_entity.type
_entity.pdbx_description
1 polymer ?
#
loop_
_entity_poly.entity_id
_entity_poly.type
_entity_poly.pdbx_seq_one_letter_code
_entity_poly.pdbx_strand_id
1 'polypeptide(L)'
;MSPPILSSPMYTLPLIQSLLSSPNHPSLDQRIKLLSAKAHLLSTSLPGPTPDVKGSVSQPVVKDDSVTSVNAADTFINSDWLELQQTHLELGKIYAHVKGDMTLGEVEIGMVQSECKSFLNNFSKNQQHGGVEGGNPQERRKANVRRKATEQVRELRIEAIQELVQINSTLGKEARARTWRKLLDDLNENVDR
;
A
#
# COMPACT_ATOMS: atom_id res chain seq x y z
N MET A 1 -13.58 9.49 17.36
CA MET A 1 -12.83 10.54 18.06
C MET A 1 -11.35 10.27 17.83
N SER A 2 -10.68 11.11 17.04
CA SER A 2 -9.25 10.94 16.75
C SER A 2 -8.43 11.16 18.02
N PRO A 3 -7.45 10.29 18.36
CA PRO A 3 -6.66 10.46 19.56
C PRO A 3 -5.86 11.78 19.53
N PRO A 4 -5.76 12.52 20.66
CA PRO A 4 -5.19 13.88 20.75
C PRO A 4 -3.68 13.99 20.47
N ILE A 5 -3.03 12.90 20.08
CA ILE A 5 -1.61 12.86 19.70
C ILE A 5 -1.44 13.26 18.21
N LEU A 6 -2.50 13.12 17.40
CA LEU A 6 -2.48 13.33 15.95
C LEU A 6 -2.55 14.80 15.50
N SER A 7 -2.80 15.74 16.42
CA SER A 7 -2.85 17.18 16.13
C SER A 7 -1.58 17.93 16.55
N SER A 8 -0.59 17.23 17.12
CA SER A 8 0.65 17.87 17.56
C SER A 8 1.61 18.04 16.36
N PRO A 9 2.05 19.26 16.05
CA PRO A 9 2.97 19.54 14.94
C PRO A 9 4.37 18.93 15.12
N MET A 10 4.62 18.25 16.25
CA MET A 10 5.88 17.63 16.58
C MET A 10 6.02 16.19 16.07
N TYR A 11 4.92 15.50 15.72
CA TYR A 11 4.99 14.12 15.23
C TYR A 11 5.16 14.08 13.70
N THR A 12 6.40 14.17 13.26
CA THR A 12 6.79 13.97 11.85
C THR A 12 7.02 12.48 11.56
N LEU A 13 6.88 12.08 10.29
CA LEU A 13 7.10 10.70 9.86
C LEU A 13 8.51 10.16 10.26
N PRO A 14 9.61 10.92 10.10
CA PRO A 14 10.93 10.49 10.57
C PRO A 14 11.01 10.25 12.08
N LEU A 15 10.31 11.07 12.87
CA LEU A 15 10.29 10.90 14.33
C LEU A 15 9.53 9.62 14.71
N ILE A 16 8.37 9.37 14.10
CA ILE A 16 7.60 8.14 14.35
C ILE A 16 8.42 6.91 13.97
N GLN A 17 9.12 6.94 12.84
CA GLN A 17 9.98 5.84 12.41
C GLN A 17 11.15 5.62 13.37
N SER A 18 11.78 6.70 13.85
CA SER A 18 12.81 6.62 14.89
C SER A 18 12.29 6.00 16.19
N LEU A 19 11.07 6.36 16.62
CA LEU A 19 10.43 5.78 17.81
C LEU A 19 10.05 4.30 17.63
N LEU A 20 9.59 3.90 16.44
CA LEU A 20 9.28 2.51 16.13
C LEU A 20 10.54 1.63 16.03
N SER A 21 11.66 2.21 15.57
CA SER A 21 12.97 1.55 15.46
C SER A 21 13.84 1.66 16.72
N SER A 22 13.37 2.35 17.76
CA SER A 22 14.13 2.54 19.00
C SER A 22 14.41 1.19 19.69
N PRO A 23 15.62 0.99 20.25
CA PRO A 23 15.96 -0.22 21.01
C PRO A 23 15.10 -0.37 22.28
N ASN A 24 14.56 0.73 22.79
CA ASN A 24 13.56 0.70 23.85
C ASN A 24 12.19 0.47 23.20
N HIS A 25 11.82 -0.81 23.09
CA HIS A 25 10.57 -1.20 22.45
C HIS A 25 9.37 -0.47 23.08
N PRO A 26 8.59 0.29 22.30
CA PRO A 26 7.40 0.95 22.83
C PRO A 26 6.43 -0.10 23.36
N SER A 27 5.62 0.27 24.36
CA SER A 27 4.53 -0.60 24.81
C SER A 27 3.59 -0.91 23.65
N LEU A 28 2.86 -2.03 23.73
CA LEU A 28 1.93 -2.44 22.67
C LEU A 28 0.97 -1.31 22.25
N ASP A 29 0.38 -0.63 23.23
CA ASP A 29 -0.54 0.48 22.98
C ASP A 29 0.15 1.69 22.37
N GLN A 30 1.41 1.94 22.72
CA GLN A 30 2.22 3.00 22.09
C GLN A 30 2.56 2.63 20.65
N ARG A 31 2.93 1.37 20.37
CA ARG A 31 3.21 0.88 19.01
C ARG A 31 1.98 1.03 18.12
N ILE A 32 0.80 0.63 18.59
CA ILE A 32 -0.47 0.83 17.86
C ILE A 32 -0.69 2.30 17.56
N LYS A 33 -0.57 3.19 18.56
CA LYS A 33 -0.74 4.64 18.37
C LYS A 33 0.24 5.21 17.35
N LEU A 34 1.51 4.80 17.39
CA LEU A 34 2.55 5.23 16.47
C LEU A 34 2.29 4.74 15.04
N LEU A 35 1.90 3.47 14.87
CA LEU A 35 1.54 2.91 13.56
C LEU A 35 0.28 3.56 12.99
N SER A 36 -0.75 3.79 13.81
CA SER A 36 -1.95 4.54 13.38
C SER A 36 -1.61 5.98 12.98
N ALA A 37 -0.71 6.64 13.70
CA ALA A 37 -0.22 7.96 13.33
C ALA A 37 0.56 7.94 12.02
N LYS A 38 1.42 6.94 11.82
CA LYS A 38 2.15 6.72 10.57
C LYS A 38 1.19 6.55 9.39
N ALA A 39 0.19 5.68 9.51
CA ALA A 39 -0.82 5.46 8.47
C ALA A 39 -1.61 6.74 8.15
N HIS A 40 -1.96 7.53 9.17
CA HIS A 40 -2.63 8.81 8.96
C HIS A 40 -1.74 9.82 8.21
N LEU A 41 -0.46 9.92 8.54
CA LEU A 41 0.47 10.83 7.84
C LEU A 41 0.72 10.40 6.39
N LEU A 42 0.90 9.11 6.15
CA LEU A 42 1.09 8.58 4.79
C LEU A 42 -0.18 8.73 3.93
N SER A 43 -1.36 8.52 4.51
CA SER A 43 -2.62 8.71 3.76
C SER A 43 -2.93 10.17 3.46
N THR A 44 -2.46 11.11 4.30
CA THR A 44 -2.62 12.55 4.05
C THR A 44 -1.56 13.14 3.12
N SER A 45 -0.40 12.49 2.96
CA SER A 45 0.64 12.90 2.01
C SER A 45 0.43 12.37 0.59
N LEU A 46 -0.37 11.31 0.42
CA LEU A 46 -0.71 10.77 -0.89
C LEU A 46 -1.63 11.75 -1.64
N PRO A 47 -1.33 12.08 -2.92
CA PRO A 47 -2.22 12.91 -3.72
C PRO A 47 -3.55 12.18 -3.86
N GLY A 48 -4.61 12.74 -3.25
CA GLY A 48 -5.95 12.19 -3.35
C GLY A 48 -6.38 12.07 -4.82
N PRO A 49 -7.28 11.13 -5.15
CA PRO A 49 -7.87 11.07 -6.48
C PRO A 49 -8.49 12.44 -6.76
N THR A 50 -7.92 13.18 -7.71
CA THR A 50 -8.48 14.46 -8.15
C THR A 50 -9.94 14.21 -8.52
N PRO A 51 -10.91 14.88 -7.88
CA PRO A 51 -12.29 14.77 -8.32
C PRO A 51 -12.33 15.20 -9.79
N ASP A 52 -12.91 14.36 -10.64
CA ASP A 52 -13.21 14.66 -12.04
C ASP A 52 -13.94 16.00 -12.13
N VAL A 53 -13.19 17.09 -12.33
CA VAL A 53 -13.78 18.38 -12.69
C VAL A 53 -14.09 18.29 -14.19
N LYS A 54 -15.26 17.72 -14.49
CA LYS A 54 -16.01 18.05 -15.70
C LYS A 54 -16.37 19.55 -15.63
N GLY A 55 -15.48 20.40 -16.12
CA GLY A 55 -15.66 21.84 -16.05
C GLY A 55 -14.67 22.56 -16.97
N SER A 56 -15.04 22.65 -18.23
CA SER A 56 -14.38 23.42 -19.28
C SER A 56 -14.14 24.87 -18.88
N VAL A 57 -12.89 25.35 -18.87
CA VAL A 57 -12.52 26.72 -19.28
C VAL A 57 -11.12 26.68 -19.92
N SER A 58 -11.06 27.11 -21.18
CA SER A 58 -9.84 27.28 -21.97
C SER A 58 -8.95 28.40 -21.42
N GLN A 59 -7.64 28.16 -21.30
CA GLN A 59 -6.63 29.22 -21.34
C GLN A 59 -5.29 28.74 -21.96
N PRO A 60 -4.49 29.68 -22.51
CA PRO A 60 -3.63 29.41 -23.64
C PRO A 60 -2.24 28.89 -23.26
N VAL A 61 -1.71 28.16 -24.23
CA VAL A 61 -0.37 27.56 -24.32
C VAL A 61 0.73 28.61 -24.13
N VAL A 62 1.52 28.45 -23.08
CA VAL A 62 2.93 28.88 -23.06
C VAL A 62 3.75 27.61 -22.95
N LYS A 63 4.36 27.22 -24.08
CA LYS A 63 5.37 26.16 -24.13
C LYS A 63 6.67 26.78 -23.63
N ASP A 64 7.15 26.31 -22.50
CA ASP A 64 8.55 26.46 -22.13
C ASP A 64 9.15 25.06 -21.95
N ASP A 65 10.16 24.79 -22.78
CA ASP A 65 10.89 23.54 -22.84
C ASP A 65 11.87 23.45 -21.66
N SER A 66 11.51 22.68 -20.63
CA SER A 66 12.50 22.16 -19.67
C SER A 66 12.34 20.64 -19.48
N VAL A 67 13.14 19.93 -20.26
CA VAL A 67 13.40 18.49 -20.19
C VAL A 67 14.13 18.16 -18.89
N THR A 68 13.41 17.83 -17.81
CA THR A 68 13.93 16.98 -16.70
C THR A 68 12.88 16.38 -15.74
N SER A 69 11.58 16.37 -16.05
CA SER A 69 10.59 15.71 -15.16
C SER A 69 10.27 14.31 -15.64
N VAL A 70 11.18 13.39 -15.35
CA VAL A 70 10.94 11.96 -15.52
C VAL A 70 10.09 11.51 -14.33
N ASN A 71 8.81 11.93 -14.29
CA ASN A 71 7.80 11.69 -13.25
C ASN A 71 8.30 10.99 -11.99
N ALA A 72 9.05 11.72 -11.15
CA ALA A 72 9.39 11.29 -9.81
C ALA A 72 8.12 10.91 -9.01
N ALA A 73 6.98 11.52 -9.37
CA ALA A 73 5.65 11.18 -8.88
C ALA A 73 5.29 9.69 -9.03
N ASP A 74 5.55 9.04 -10.17
CA ASP A 74 5.22 7.61 -10.37
C ASP A 74 6.02 6.69 -9.43
N THR A 75 7.26 7.07 -9.09
CA THR A 75 8.13 6.26 -8.22
C THR A 75 7.90 6.60 -6.73
N PHE A 76 7.63 7.87 -6.44
CA PHE A 76 7.35 8.39 -5.10
C PHE A 76 5.99 7.92 -4.58
N ILE A 77 4.95 7.97 -5.41
CA ILE A 77 3.60 7.46 -5.06
C ILE A 77 3.66 5.96 -4.71
N ASN A 78 4.53 5.18 -5.37
CA ASN A 78 4.66 3.75 -5.06
C ASN A 78 5.30 3.48 -3.70
N SER A 79 6.25 4.31 -3.25
CA SER A 79 6.95 4.07 -1.99
C SER A 79 6.06 4.37 -0.79
N ASP A 80 5.44 5.55 -0.75
CA ASP A 80 4.59 5.97 0.37
C ASP A 80 3.31 5.13 0.46
N TRP A 81 2.72 4.79 -0.69
CA TRP A 81 1.58 3.88 -0.73
C TRP A 81 1.95 2.49 -0.25
N LEU A 82 3.10 1.93 -0.66
CA LEU A 82 3.54 0.61 -0.21
C LEU A 82 3.80 0.61 1.30
N GLU A 83 4.44 1.66 1.80
CA GLU A 83 4.71 1.82 3.24
C GLU A 83 3.40 1.97 4.05
N LEU A 84 2.40 2.65 3.49
CA LEU A 84 1.06 2.73 4.09
C LEU A 84 0.43 1.33 4.20
N GLN A 85 0.45 0.56 3.11
CA GLN A 85 -0.12 -0.79 3.12
C GLN A 85 0.62 -1.74 4.07
N GLN A 86 1.95 -1.64 4.16
CA GLN A 86 2.74 -2.38 5.16
C GLN A 86 2.35 -2.00 6.59
N THR A 87 2.12 -0.70 6.84
CA THR A 87 1.69 -0.20 8.15
C THR A 87 0.32 -0.76 8.53
N HIS A 88 -0.63 -0.81 7.59
CA HIS A 88 -1.95 -1.43 7.81
C HIS A 88 -1.84 -2.94 8.05
N LEU A 89 -0.99 -3.65 7.31
CA LEU A 89 -0.76 -5.07 7.52
C LEU A 89 -0.20 -5.33 8.94
N GLU A 90 0.76 -4.53 9.38
CA GLU A 90 1.33 -4.64 10.73
C GLU A 90 0.29 -4.36 11.82
N LEU A 91 -0.53 -3.30 11.66
CA LEU A 91 -1.66 -3.03 12.56
C LEU A 91 -2.62 -4.21 12.64
N GLY A 92 -2.99 -4.76 11.48
CA GLY A 92 -3.88 -5.91 11.40
C GLY A 92 -3.36 -7.15 12.12
N LYS A 93 -2.06 -7.45 11.96
CA LYS A 93 -1.40 -8.55 12.70
C LYS A 93 -1.38 -8.30 14.20
N ILE A 94 -1.11 -7.06 14.63
CA ILE A 94 -1.13 -6.70 16.06
C ILE A 94 -2.53 -6.89 16.64
N TYR A 95 -3.57 -6.43 15.94
CA TYR A 95 -4.94 -6.58 16.41
C TYR A 95 -5.36 -8.04 16.51
N ALA A 96 -5.12 -8.83 15.46
CA ALA A 96 -5.50 -10.24 15.42
C ALA A 96 -4.71 -11.08 16.44
N HIS A 97 -3.38 -11.00 16.43
CA HIS A 97 -2.54 -11.97 17.14
C HIS A 97 -2.12 -11.53 18.53
N VAL A 98 -2.05 -10.22 18.80
CA VAL A 98 -1.58 -9.71 20.10
C VAL A 98 -2.73 -9.20 20.96
N LYS A 99 -3.67 -8.44 20.38
CA LYS A 99 -4.87 -7.99 21.10
C LYS A 99 -6.00 -9.03 21.12
N GLY A 100 -5.99 -10.00 20.21
CA GLY A 100 -7.08 -10.96 20.05
C GLY A 100 -8.34 -10.36 19.41
N ASP A 101 -8.26 -9.15 18.86
CA ASP A 101 -9.35 -8.53 18.11
C ASP A 101 -9.28 -8.94 16.64
N MET A 102 -9.76 -10.16 16.39
CA MET A 102 -9.80 -10.76 15.06
C MET A 102 -10.64 -9.96 14.07
N THR A 103 -11.65 -9.23 14.53
CA THR A 103 -12.52 -8.44 13.65
C THR A 103 -11.79 -7.21 13.14
N LEU A 104 -11.11 -6.49 14.04
CA LEU A 104 -10.31 -5.33 13.66
C LEU A 104 -9.10 -5.74 12.80
N GLY A 105 -8.48 -6.89 13.13
CA GLY A 105 -7.46 -7.49 12.28
C GLY A 105 -7.95 -7.82 10.87
N GLU A 106 -9.15 -8.41 10.75
CA GLU A 106 -9.79 -8.70 9.45
C GLU A 106 -10.03 -7.43 8.62
N VAL A 107 -10.44 -6.33 9.26
CA VAL A 107 -10.69 -5.05 8.59
C VAL A 107 -9.40 -4.46 8.03
N GLU A 108 -8.36 -4.31 8.86
CA GLU A 108 -7.07 -3.74 8.45
C GLU A 108 -6.43 -4.54 7.31
N ILE A 109 -6.38 -5.87 7.43
CA ILE A 109 -5.77 -6.74 6.43
C ILE A 109 -6.65 -6.81 5.17
N GLY A 110 -7.97 -6.75 5.32
CA GLY A 110 -8.91 -6.69 4.20
C GLY A 110 -8.69 -5.46 3.34
N MET A 111 -8.41 -4.30 3.94
CA MET A 111 -8.06 -3.08 3.20
C MET A 111 -6.81 -3.30 2.37
N VAL A 112 -5.71 -3.81 2.97
CA VAL A 112 -4.45 -4.10 2.26
C VAL A 112 -4.68 -5.02 1.07
N GLN A 113 -5.41 -6.13 1.27
CA GLN A 113 -5.72 -7.06 0.19
C GLN A 113 -6.44 -6.37 -0.97
N SER A 114 -7.45 -5.54 -0.67
CA SER A 114 -8.28 -4.87 -1.67
C SER A 114 -7.49 -3.81 -2.46
N GLU A 115 -6.66 -3.03 -1.77
CA GLU A 115 -5.81 -2.00 -2.35
C GLU A 115 -4.71 -2.61 -3.24
N CYS A 116 -4.03 -3.66 -2.77
CA CYS A 116 -3.06 -4.38 -3.60
C CYS A 116 -3.69 -5.01 -4.85
N LYS A 117 -4.91 -5.53 -4.75
CA LYS A 117 -5.65 -6.04 -5.92
C LYS A 117 -5.93 -4.92 -6.92
N SER A 118 -6.41 -3.77 -6.45
CA SER A 118 -6.69 -2.59 -7.31
C SER A 118 -5.43 -2.09 -8.00
N PHE A 119 -4.31 -1.99 -7.27
CA PHE A 119 -3.02 -1.60 -7.80
C PHE A 119 -2.56 -2.53 -8.94
N LEU A 120 -2.54 -3.84 -8.71
CA LEU A 120 -2.10 -4.83 -9.69
C LEU A 120 -3.00 -4.85 -10.94
N ASN A 121 -4.32 -4.69 -10.77
CA ASN A 121 -5.27 -4.64 -11.87
C ASN A 121 -5.05 -3.41 -12.76
N ASN A 122 -4.83 -2.24 -12.15
CA ASN A 122 -4.56 -1.01 -12.90
C ASN A 122 -3.22 -1.09 -13.62
N PHE A 123 -2.23 -1.72 -13.01
CA PHE A 123 -0.92 -1.91 -13.60
C PHE A 123 -0.94 -2.84 -14.82
N SER A 124 -1.68 -3.96 -14.74
CA SER A 124 -1.86 -4.90 -15.87
C SER A 124 -2.51 -4.23 -17.08
N LYS A 125 -3.57 -3.42 -16.86
CA LYS A 125 -4.23 -2.66 -17.93
C LYS A 125 -3.28 -1.68 -18.63
N ASN A 126 -2.42 -1.01 -17.86
CA ASN A 126 -1.48 -0.03 -18.41
C ASN A 126 -0.34 -0.68 -19.21
N GLN A 127 0.04 -1.93 -18.92
CA GLN A 127 1.07 -2.64 -19.70
C GLN A 127 0.58 -3.05 -21.10
N GLN A 128 -0.70 -3.40 -21.27
CA GLN A 128 -1.23 -3.87 -22.55
C GLN A 128 -1.24 -2.80 -23.66
N HIS A 129 -1.05 -1.52 -23.34
CA HIS A 129 -1.03 -0.43 -24.32
C HIS A 129 0.38 0.11 -24.63
N GLY A 130 1.42 -0.38 -23.95
CA GLY A 130 2.78 0.15 -24.02
C GLY A 130 3.79 -0.79 -24.67
N GLY A 131 3.43 -1.49 -25.74
CA GLY A 131 4.36 -2.36 -26.49
C GLY A 131 5.54 -1.56 -27.04
N VAL A 132 6.70 -1.62 -26.37
CA VAL A 132 7.93 -0.97 -26.80
C VAL A 132 9.08 -1.97 -26.72
N GLU A 133 9.12 -2.88 -27.69
CA GLU A 133 10.38 -3.55 -28.05
C GLU A 133 11.28 -2.51 -28.73
N GLY A 134 12.31 -2.03 -28.02
CA GLY A 134 13.28 -1.07 -28.56
C GLY A 134 13.59 0.14 -27.67
N GLY A 135 13.07 0.18 -26.44
CA GLY A 135 13.18 1.35 -25.58
C GLY A 135 14.61 1.71 -25.15
N ASN A 136 14.85 3.01 -25.00
CA ASN A 136 16.14 3.58 -24.60
C ASN A 136 16.56 3.10 -23.17
N PRO A 137 17.83 3.25 -22.75
CA PRO A 137 18.28 2.81 -21.42
C PRO A 137 17.48 3.36 -20.24
N GLN A 138 16.85 4.52 -20.40
CA GLN A 138 16.02 5.14 -19.37
C GLN A 138 14.64 4.45 -19.24
N GLU A 139 14.04 4.03 -20.34
CA GLU A 139 12.80 3.23 -20.35
C GLU A 139 13.02 1.85 -19.73
N ARG A 140 14.17 1.22 -20.00
CA ARG A 140 14.55 -0.05 -19.34
C ARG A 140 14.67 0.09 -17.83
N ARG A 141 15.27 1.19 -17.34
CA ARG A 141 15.34 1.48 -15.89
C ARG A 141 13.96 1.65 -15.28
N LYS A 142 13.07 2.40 -15.94
CA LYS A 142 11.68 2.57 -15.48
C LYS A 142 10.92 1.24 -15.43
N ALA A 143 11.06 0.40 -16.45
CA ALA A 143 10.45 -0.92 -16.49
C ALA A 143 10.93 -1.80 -15.33
N ASN A 144 12.23 -1.78 -15.02
CA ASN A 144 12.80 -2.52 -13.89
C ASN A 144 12.26 -2.02 -12.54
N VAL A 145 12.19 -0.71 -12.31
CA VAL A 145 11.63 -0.13 -11.08
C VAL A 145 10.17 -0.53 -10.92
N ARG A 146 9.38 -0.43 -12.00
CA ARG A 146 7.97 -0.81 -11.99
C ARG A 146 7.76 -2.30 -11.75
N ARG A 147 8.61 -3.17 -12.35
CA ARG A 147 8.58 -4.61 -12.10
C ARG A 147 8.87 -4.92 -10.63
N LYS A 148 9.89 -4.29 -10.05
CA LYS A 148 10.22 -4.44 -8.62
C LYS A 148 9.06 -4.01 -7.71
N ALA A 149 8.45 -2.85 -7.99
CA ALA A 149 7.29 -2.40 -7.23
C ALA A 149 6.12 -3.39 -7.34
N THR A 150 5.84 -3.89 -8.54
CA THR A 150 4.78 -4.89 -8.77
C THR A 150 5.01 -6.16 -7.97
N GLU A 151 6.26 -6.61 -7.88
CA GLU A 151 6.64 -7.78 -7.07
C GLU A 151 6.38 -7.52 -5.58
N GLN A 152 6.83 -6.38 -5.05
CA GLN A 152 6.59 -6.02 -3.65
C GLN A 152 5.08 -5.94 -3.31
N VAL A 153 4.26 -5.41 -4.22
CA VAL A 153 2.80 -5.39 -4.02
C VAL A 153 2.19 -6.79 -4.07
N ARG A 154 2.72 -7.68 -4.92
CA ARG A 154 2.29 -9.08 -4.98
C ARG A 154 2.64 -9.82 -3.69
N GLU A 155 3.88 -9.71 -3.22
CA GLU A 155 4.34 -10.29 -1.95
C GLU A 155 3.46 -9.82 -0.79
N LEU A 156 3.23 -8.51 -0.69
CA LEU A 156 2.36 -7.94 0.35
C LEU A 156 0.92 -8.46 0.28
N ARG A 157 0.39 -8.64 -0.94
CA ARG A 157 -0.96 -9.21 -1.15
C ARG A 157 -1.03 -10.66 -0.72
N ILE A 158 -0.01 -11.47 -1.03
CA ILE A 158 0.07 -12.88 -0.63
C ILE A 158 0.07 -12.96 0.89
N GLU A 159 0.91 -12.16 1.55
CA GLU A 159 0.99 -12.11 3.01
C GLU A 159 -0.36 -11.70 3.64
N ALA A 160 -1.01 -10.67 3.11
CA ALA A 160 -2.33 -10.25 3.59
C ALA A 160 -3.39 -11.37 3.44
N ILE A 161 -3.37 -12.13 2.33
CA ILE A 161 -4.30 -13.25 2.13
C ILE A 161 -4.01 -14.39 3.11
N GLN A 162 -2.75 -14.70 3.39
CA GLN A 162 -2.37 -15.71 4.39
C GLN A 162 -2.93 -15.36 5.78
N GLU A 163 -2.79 -14.10 6.18
CA GLU A 163 -3.35 -13.62 7.45
C GLU A 163 -4.89 -13.67 7.46
N LEU A 164 -5.54 -13.32 6.33
CA LEU A 164 -7.00 -13.44 6.21
C LEU A 164 -7.48 -14.90 6.29
N VAL A 165 -6.73 -15.87 5.78
CA VAL A 165 -7.03 -17.30 5.96
C VAL A 165 -7.03 -17.64 7.44
N GLN A 166 -5.97 -17.27 8.16
CA GLN A 166 -5.82 -17.56 9.58
C GLN A 166 -6.95 -16.92 10.40
N ILE A 167 -7.18 -15.62 10.22
CA ILE A 167 -8.22 -14.87 10.94
C ILE A 167 -9.61 -15.44 10.67
N ASN A 168 -9.94 -15.72 9.41
CA ASN A 168 -11.27 -16.25 9.08
C ASN A 168 -11.49 -17.67 9.62
N SER A 169 -10.44 -18.51 9.66
CA SER A 169 -10.52 -19.80 10.33
C SER A 169 -10.73 -19.66 11.84
N THR A 170 -10.01 -18.76 12.51
CA THR A 170 -10.18 -18.52 13.95
C THR A 170 -11.57 -17.94 14.28
N LEU A 171 -12.15 -17.14 13.39
CA LEU A 171 -13.51 -16.63 13.52
C LEU A 171 -14.61 -17.66 13.18
N GLY A 172 -14.26 -18.89 12.79
CA GLY A 172 -15.21 -19.92 12.36
C GLY A 172 -15.84 -19.66 10.97
N LYS A 173 -15.30 -18.72 10.19
CA LYS A 173 -15.75 -18.37 8.83
C LYS A 173 -15.08 -19.26 7.77
N GLU A 174 -15.18 -20.57 7.91
CA GLU A 174 -14.44 -21.53 7.07
C GLU A 174 -14.75 -21.44 5.57
N ALA A 175 -15.98 -21.08 5.20
CA ALA A 175 -16.32 -20.86 3.79
C ALA A 175 -15.45 -19.75 3.17
N ARG A 176 -15.24 -18.65 3.91
CA ARG A 176 -14.42 -17.51 3.48
C ARG A 176 -12.92 -17.86 3.51
N ALA A 177 -12.47 -18.58 4.54
CA ALA A 177 -11.09 -19.09 4.60
C ALA A 177 -10.75 -19.97 3.39
N ARG A 178 -11.65 -20.87 2.97
CA ARG A 178 -11.48 -21.67 1.75
C ARG A 178 -11.36 -20.82 0.48
N THR A 179 -12.17 -19.77 0.35
CA THR A 179 -12.06 -18.83 -0.78
C THR A 179 -10.69 -18.16 -0.81
N TRP A 180 -10.17 -17.74 0.34
CA TRP A 180 -8.85 -17.13 0.43
C TRP A 180 -7.72 -18.11 0.12
N ARG A 181 -7.79 -19.36 0.60
CA ARG A 181 -6.82 -20.42 0.25
C ARG A 181 -6.76 -20.64 -1.26
N LYS A 182 -7.93 -20.80 -1.90
CA LYS A 182 -7.99 -20.94 -3.36
C LYS A 182 -7.34 -19.75 -4.08
N LEU A 183 -7.62 -18.53 -3.64
CA LEU A 183 -7.00 -17.34 -4.23
C LEU A 183 -5.48 -17.30 -4.02
N LEU A 184 -4.99 -17.81 -2.89
CA LEU A 184 -3.56 -17.92 -2.59
C LEU A 184 -2.88 -18.92 -3.52
N ASP A 185 -3.51 -20.08 -3.73
CA ASP A 185 -3.04 -21.12 -4.66
C ASP A 185 -2.98 -20.55 -6.09
N ASP A 186 -4.06 -19.90 -6.54
CA ASP A 186 -4.12 -19.23 -7.85
C ASP A 186 -3.00 -18.19 -8.01
N LEU A 187 -2.64 -17.45 -6.94
CA LEU A 187 -1.57 -16.45 -7.00
C LEU A 187 -0.17 -17.06 -7.04
N ASN A 188 0.06 -18.16 -6.32
CA ASN A 188 1.34 -18.86 -6.30
C ASN A 188 1.60 -19.62 -7.62
N GLU A 189 0.58 -20.26 -8.20
CA GLU A 189 0.72 -20.92 -9.51
C GLU A 189 1.09 -19.94 -10.64
N ASN A 190 0.72 -18.66 -10.48
CA ASN A 190 1.08 -17.59 -11.41
C ASN A 190 2.48 -17.00 -11.17
N VAL A 191 3.26 -17.51 -10.21
CA VAL A 191 4.67 -17.15 -9.99
C VAL A 191 5.60 -18.12 -10.72
N ASP A 192 5.19 -19.38 -10.86
CA ASP A 192 5.99 -20.45 -11.46
C ASP A 192 5.89 -20.54 -13.00
N ARG A 193 5.18 -19.62 -13.65
CA ARG A 193 5.01 -19.54 -15.12
C ARG A 193 5.70 -18.31 -15.70
#